data_AF-A0A0C3BAN4-F1
#
_entry.id   AF-A0A0C3BAN4-F1
#
_cell.length_a   1.000
_cell.length_b   1.000
_cell.length_c   1.000
_cell.angle_alpha   90.00
_cell.angle_beta   90.00
_cell.angle_gamma   90.00
#
_symmetry.space_group_name_H-M   'P 1'
#
loop_
_entity.id
_entity.type
_entity.pdbx_description
1 polymer ?
#
loop_
_entity_poly.entity_id
_entity_poly.type
_entity_poly.pdbx_seq_one_letter_code
_entity_poly.pdbx_strand_id
1 'polypeptide(L)'
;MVSKTRRRPEKVLSPSPSVFDKLPPELCEHIFSFACLDDGYTGRSLSLVSRYISEASKPVRFQSLVVRNLPQAQALASILEKESPLHRRVRHLFVVCNYQQMYTSAIIHGD
;
A
#
# COMPACT_ATOMS: atom_id res chain seq x y z
N MET A 1 -24.37 13.05 -49.38
CA MET A 1 -24.83 11.87 -48.61
C MET A 1 -23.61 11.09 -48.16
N VAL A 2 -23.16 11.24 -46.91
CA VAL A 2 -22.05 10.45 -46.35
C VAL A 2 -22.64 9.36 -45.47
N SER A 3 -22.47 8.11 -45.89
CA SER A 3 -22.92 6.91 -45.20
C SER A 3 -22.17 6.77 -43.88
N LYS A 4 -22.88 6.89 -42.76
CA LYS A 4 -22.33 6.71 -41.40
C LYS A 4 -22.13 5.22 -41.16
N THR A 5 -20.91 4.73 -41.34
CA THR A 5 -20.54 3.34 -41.04
C THR A 5 -20.80 3.08 -39.55
N ARG A 6 -21.82 2.27 -39.25
CA ARG A 6 -22.09 1.80 -37.88
C ARG A 6 -20.90 0.94 -37.44
N ARG A 7 -20.03 1.49 -36.59
CA ARG A 7 -19.04 0.70 -35.84
C ARG A 7 -19.80 -0.29 -34.96
N ARG A 8 -19.52 -1.59 -35.10
CA ARG A 8 -20.01 -2.63 -34.17
C ARG A 8 -19.54 -2.26 -32.75
N PRO A 9 -20.37 -2.43 -31.71
CA PRO A 9 -19.89 -2.29 -30.35
C PRO A 9 -18.81 -3.36 -30.14
N GLU A 10 -17.58 -2.94 -29.87
CA GLU A 10 -16.57 -3.84 -29.33
C GLU A 10 -17.15 -4.44 -28.06
N LYS A 11 -17.26 -5.77 -28.04
CA LYS A 11 -17.64 -6.52 -26.86
C LYS A 11 -16.56 -6.24 -25.82
N VAL A 12 -16.84 -5.35 -24.86
CA VAL A 12 -15.98 -5.13 -23.70
C VAL A 12 -15.85 -6.47 -23.01
N LEU A 13 -14.73 -7.15 -23.25
CA LEU A 13 -14.41 -8.42 -22.64
C LEU A 13 -14.19 -8.11 -21.17
N SER A 14 -15.18 -8.42 -20.33
CA SER A 14 -15.04 -8.29 -18.88
C SER A 14 -13.74 -9.01 -18.47
N PRO A 15 -12.86 -8.37 -17.69
CA PRO A 15 -11.62 -9.01 -17.28
C PRO A 15 -11.95 -10.34 -16.59
N SER A 16 -11.29 -11.41 -17.03
CA SER A 16 -11.44 -12.71 -16.40
C SER A 16 -11.07 -12.58 -14.92
N PRO A 17 -11.87 -13.15 -13.99
CA PRO A 17 -11.54 -13.08 -12.57
C PRO A 17 -10.14 -13.66 -12.34
N SER A 18 -9.32 -12.91 -11.61
CA SER A 18 -7.98 -13.32 -11.24
C SER A 18 -8.04 -14.57 -10.36
N VAL A 19 -6.92 -15.29 -10.23
CA VAL A 19 -6.83 -16.44 -9.32
C VAL A 19 -7.19 -16.04 -7.89
N PHE A 20 -6.83 -14.82 -7.48
CA PHE A 20 -7.14 -14.32 -6.15
C PHE A 20 -8.62 -14.07 -5.92
N ASP A 21 -9.40 -13.73 -6.95
CA ASP A 21 -10.86 -13.54 -6.81
C ASP A 21 -11.61 -14.85 -6.48
N LYS A 22 -10.93 -16.00 -6.56
CA LYS A 22 -11.46 -17.33 -6.24
C LYS A 22 -10.93 -17.90 -4.93
N LEU A 23 -9.91 -17.27 -4.34
CA LEU A 23 -9.33 -17.72 -3.07
C LEU A 23 -10.13 -17.13 -1.91
N PRO A 24 -10.36 -17.88 -0.82
CA PRO A 24 -10.86 -17.32 0.44
C PRO A 24 -9.93 -16.25 1.00
N PRO A 25 -10.46 -15.23 1.71
CA PRO A 25 -9.67 -14.11 2.22
C PRO A 25 -8.59 -14.57 3.21
N GLU A 26 -8.80 -15.66 3.94
CA GLU A 26 -7.84 -16.22 4.89
C GLU A 26 -6.59 -16.76 4.19
N LEU A 27 -6.74 -17.34 3.00
CA LEU A 27 -5.60 -17.79 2.20
C LEU A 27 -4.85 -16.62 1.57
N CYS A 28 -5.59 -15.61 1.11
CA CYS A 28 -5.00 -14.35 0.66
C CYS A 28 -4.17 -13.71 1.78
N GLU A 29 -4.76 -13.54 2.97
CA GLU A 29 -4.07 -13.02 4.16
C GLU A 29 -2.81 -13.83 4.48
N HIS A 30 -2.91 -15.17 4.48
CA HIS A 30 -1.77 -16.04 4.74
C HIS A 30 -0.63 -15.82 3.73
N ILE A 31 -0.93 -15.78 2.44
CA ILE A 31 0.04 -15.49 1.38
C ILE A 31 0.65 -14.09 1.58
N PHE A 32 -0.19 -13.10 1.83
CA PHE A 32 0.24 -11.71 2.02
C PHE A 32 1.10 -11.54 3.27
N SER A 33 0.89 -12.36 4.31
CA SER A 33 1.75 -12.35 5.50
C SER A 33 3.20 -12.73 5.21
N PHE A 34 3.44 -13.56 4.19
CA PHE A 34 4.79 -13.88 3.71
C PHE A 34 5.32 -12.83 2.72
N ALA A 35 4.44 -12.17 1.97
CA ALA A 35 4.83 -11.18 0.98
C ALA A 35 5.17 -9.81 1.62
N CYS A 36 4.43 -9.38 2.64
CA CYS A 36 4.58 -8.09 3.31
C CYS A 36 5.74 -8.05 4.32
N LEU A 37 6.92 -8.53 3.93
CA LEU A 37 8.14 -8.52 4.76
C LEU A 37 9.17 -7.50 4.28
N ASP A 38 8.77 -6.61 3.36
CA ASP A 38 9.60 -5.54 2.82
C ASP A 38 9.45 -4.24 3.63
N ASP A 39 9.75 -3.09 3.00
CA ASP A 39 9.69 -1.77 3.64
C ASP A 39 8.29 -1.14 3.69
N GLY A 40 7.25 -1.92 3.37
CA GLY A 40 5.85 -1.50 3.30
C GLY A 40 5.34 -1.35 1.86
N TYR A 41 6.21 -1.53 0.87
CA TYR A 41 5.87 -1.43 -0.54
C TYR A 41 4.83 -2.46 -0.96
N THR A 42 5.00 -3.72 -0.57
CA THR A 42 4.07 -4.79 -0.96
C THR A 42 2.69 -4.58 -0.35
N GLY A 43 2.60 -4.24 0.94
CA GLY A 43 1.32 -3.96 1.60
C GLY A 43 0.55 -2.81 0.93
N ARG A 44 1.25 -1.74 0.53
CA ARG A 44 0.67 -0.64 -0.24
C ARG A 44 0.21 -1.09 -1.62
N SER A 45 1.02 -1.90 -2.30
CA SER A 45 0.71 -2.38 -3.66
C SER A 45 -0.55 -3.25 -3.66
N LEU A 46 -0.68 -4.17 -2.70
CA LEU A 46 -1.88 -5.00 -2.50
C LEU A 46 -3.14 -4.16 -2.28
N SER A 47 -3.04 -3.08 -1.51
CA SER A 47 -4.15 -2.15 -1.26
C SER A 47 -4.71 -1.49 -2.54
N LEU A 48 -3.95 -1.51 -3.65
CA LEU A 48 -4.28 -0.87 -4.92
C LEU A 48 -4.69 -1.86 -6.04
N VAL A 49 -4.62 -3.17 -5.80
CA VAL A 49 -4.90 -4.20 -6.83
C VAL A 49 -6.39 -4.26 -7.17
N SER A 50 -7.23 -4.49 -6.16
CA SER A 50 -8.69 -4.58 -6.30
C SER A 50 -9.35 -4.33 -4.95
N ARG A 51 -10.67 -4.11 -4.93
CA ARG A 51 -11.42 -4.00 -3.65
C ARG A 51 -11.24 -5.24 -2.78
N TYR A 52 -11.29 -6.43 -3.40
CA TYR A 52 -11.14 -7.69 -2.68
C TYR A 52 -9.76 -7.83 -2.04
N ILE A 53 -8.69 -7.59 -2.81
CA ILE A 53 -7.31 -7.69 -2.32
C ILE A 53 -7.01 -6.60 -1.29
N SER A 54 -7.55 -5.40 -1.49
CA SER A 54 -7.42 -4.31 -0.52
C SER A 54 -7.96 -4.72 0.85
N GLU A 55 -9.18 -5.27 0.90
CA GLU A 55 -9.78 -5.79 2.13
C GLU A 55 -8.98 -6.96 2.73
N ALA A 56 -8.65 -7.97 1.93
CA ALA A 56 -7.91 -9.15 2.40
C ALA A 56 -6.49 -8.82 2.88
N SER A 57 -5.89 -7.72 2.41
CA SER A 57 -4.55 -7.29 2.83
C SER A 57 -4.52 -6.48 4.13
N LYS A 58 -5.67 -5.95 4.60
CA LYS A 58 -5.73 -5.07 5.79
C LYS A 58 -5.01 -5.62 7.03
N PRO A 59 -5.11 -6.91 7.39
CA PRO A 59 -4.46 -7.43 8.60
C PRO A 59 -2.93 -7.40 8.54
N VAL A 60 -2.35 -7.37 7.34
CA VAL A 60 -0.90 -7.52 7.10
C VAL A 60 -0.27 -6.32 6.37
N ARG A 61 -1.05 -5.36 5.87
CA ARG A 61 -0.55 -4.23 5.05
C ARG A 61 0.49 -3.35 5.75
N PHE A 62 0.47 -3.34 7.08
CA PHE A 62 1.39 -2.55 7.92
C PHE A 62 2.35 -3.40 8.74
N GLN A 63 2.41 -4.72 8.50
CA GLN A 63 3.18 -5.61 9.38
C GLN A 63 4.68 -5.29 9.36
N SER A 64 5.22 -4.83 8.23
CA SER A 64 6.62 -4.46 8.05
C SER A 64 6.72 -3.09 7.39
N LEU A 65 7.45 -2.17 8.01
CA LEU A 65 7.58 -0.78 7.58
C LEU A 65 8.99 -0.24 7.82
N VAL A 66 9.46 0.58 6.87
CA VAL A 66 10.64 1.42 7.08
C VAL A 66 10.23 2.90 7.12
N VAL A 67 10.67 3.60 8.18
CA VAL A 67 10.52 5.05 8.31
C VAL A 67 11.88 5.71 8.15
N ARG A 68 12.01 6.61 7.18
CA ARG A 68 13.29 7.18 6.74
C ARG A 68 13.53 8.60 7.22
N ASN A 69 12.48 9.31 7.61
CA ASN A 69 12.55 10.70 8.04
C ASN A 69 11.31 11.09 8.86
N LEU A 70 11.38 12.27 9.50
CA LEU A 70 10.31 12.79 10.35
C LEU A 70 8.98 13.01 9.59
N PRO A 71 8.96 13.59 8.36
CA PRO A 71 7.71 13.70 7.60
C PRO A 71 7.04 12.36 7.34
N GLN A 72 7.82 11.31 7.02
CA GLN A 72 7.27 9.96 6.84
C GLN A 72 6.73 9.39 8.17
N ALA A 73 7.42 9.64 9.29
CA ALA A 73 6.96 9.21 10.61
C ALA A 73 5.62 9.87 10.97
N GLN A 74 5.49 11.18 10.74
CA GLN A 74 4.25 11.93 10.97
C GLN A 74 3.10 11.43 10.08
N ALA A 75 3.37 11.23 8.78
CA ALA A 75 2.37 10.72 7.85
C ALA A 75 1.90 9.31 8.24
N LEU A 76 2.83 8.43 8.64
CA LEU A 76 2.50 7.10 9.13
C LEU A 76 1.64 7.16 10.40
N ALA A 77 2.00 8.02 11.36
CA ALA A 77 1.22 8.20 12.59
C ALA A 77 -0.22 8.64 12.28
N SER A 78 -0.40 9.66 11.43
CA SER A 78 -1.74 10.11 11.01
C SER A 78 -2.57 9.05 10.29
N ILE A 79 -1.92 8.11 9.58
CA ILE A 79 -2.59 6.98 8.94
C ILE A 79 -3.04 5.96 10.01
N LEU A 80 -2.14 5.58 10.92
CA LEU A 80 -2.42 4.57 11.96
C LEU A 80 -3.44 5.04 13.00
N GLU A 81 -3.55 6.35 13.22
CA GLU A 81 -4.58 6.97 14.08
C GLU A 81 -6.00 6.84 13.50
N LYS A 82 -6.13 6.85 12.17
CA LYS A 82 -7.42 6.74 11.47
C LYS A 82 -7.84 5.30 11.20
N GLU A 83 -6.89 4.36 11.29
CA GLU A 83 -7.12 2.95 11.00
C GLU A 83 -7.71 2.23 12.21
N SER A 84 -8.55 1.22 11.97
CA SER A 84 -9.09 0.38 13.04
C SER A 84 -7.96 -0.26 13.88
N PRO A 85 -8.11 -0.38 15.21
CA PRO A 85 -7.14 -1.06 16.06
C PRO A 85 -6.74 -2.47 15.58
N LEU A 86 -7.66 -3.17 14.89
CA LEU A 86 -7.42 -4.50 14.35
C LEU A 86 -6.48 -4.52 13.14
N HIS A 87 -6.39 -3.41 12.38
CA HIS A 87 -5.62 -3.36 11.13
C HIS A 87 -4.34 -2.51 11.24
N ARG A 88 -4.14 -1.75 12.31
CA ARG A 88 -2.97 -0.87 12.48
C ARG A 88 -1.71 -1.56 13.04
N ARG A 89 -1.64 -2.90 13.00
CA ARG A 89 -0.59 -3.68 13.68
C ARG A 89 0.72 -3.66 12.89
N VAL A 90 1.73 -2.98 13.44
CA VAL A 90 3.11 -3.01 12.96
C VAL A 90 3.91 -4.02 13.78
N ARG A 91 4.52 -5.01 13.11
CA ARG A 91 5.32 -6.08 13.76
C ARG A 91 6.82 -5.83 13.62
N HIS A 92 7.23 -5.31 12.48
CA HIS A 92 8.60 -5.00 12.14
C HIS A 92 8.67 -3.53 11.72
N LEU A 93 9.33 -2.71 12.53
CA LEU A 93 9.53 -1.29 12.27
C LEU A 93 11.02 -1.01 12.25
N PHE A 94 11.52 -0.53 11.11
CA PHE A 94 12.89 -0.06 10.99
C PHE A 94 12.89 1.46 10.81
N VAL A 95 13.57 2.18 11.71
CA VAL A 95 13.67 3.64 11.65
C VAL A 95 15.09 4.01 11.24
N VAL A 96 15.22 4.68 10.10
CA VAL A 96 16.49 5.24 9.63
C VAL A 96 16.70 6.59 10.31
N CYS A 97 17.70 6.66 11.18
CA CYS A 97 18.17 7.93 11.74
C CYS A 97 19.42 8.38 10.98
N ASN A 98 19.25 9.30 10.03
CA ASN A 98 20.37 9.97 9.38
C ASN A 98 20.76 11.21 10.18
N TYR A 99 21.72 11.08 11.09
CA TYR A 99 22.25 12.21 11.88
C TYR A 99 22.71 13.39 11.01
N GLN A 100 23.19 13.14 9.78
CA GLN A 100 23.66 14.19 8.88
C GLN A 100 22.56 15.17 8.40
N GLN A 101 21.30 14.73 8.31
CA GLN A 101 20.20 15.63 7.93
C GLN A 101 19.84 16.62 9.03
N MET A 102 20.04 16.25 10.30
CA MET A 102 19.70 17.08 11.46
C MET A 102 20.66 18.27 11.65
N TYR A 103 21.92 18.13 11.20
CA TYR A 103 22.90 19.21 11.24
C TYR A 103 22.88 20.12 10.01
N THR A 104 22.34 19.67 8.86
CA THR A 104 22.33 20.50 7.65
C THR A 104 21.35 21.68 7.78
N SER A 105 20.18 21.47 8.40
CA SER A 105 19.22 22.56 8.66
C SER A 105 19.68 23.53 9.76
N ALA A 106 20.52 23.08 10.70
CA ALA A 106 21.11 23.91 11.74
C ALA A 106 22.25 24.81 11.24
N ILE A 107 22.96 24.40 10.18
CA ILE A 107 24.05 25.20 9.57
C ILE A 107 23.50 26.22 8.56
N ILE A 108 22.38 25.93 7.89
CA ILE A 108 21.79 26.83 6.86
C ILE A 108 20.97 27.98 7.49
N HIS A 109 20.49 27.84 8.74
CA HIS A 109 19.75 28.89 9.48
C HIS A 109 20.58 29.52 10.61
N GLY A 110 21.90 29.57 10.45
CA GLY A 110 22.74 30.41 11.30
C GLY A 110 22.56 31.89 10.96
N ASP A 111 22.01 32.63 11.93
CA ASP A 111 21.77 34.08 12.03
C ASP A 111 20.63 34.71 11.19
#